data_AF-A0A923KRN6-F1
#
_entry.id   AF-A0A923KRN6-F1
#
_cell.length_a   1.000
_cell.length_b   1.000
_cell.length_c   1.000
_cell.angle_alpha   90.00
_cell.angle_beta   90.00
_cell.angle_gamma   90.00
#
_symmetry.space_group_name_H-M   'P 1'
#
loop_
_entity.id
_entity.type
_entity.pdbx_description
1 polymer ?
#
loop_
_entity_poly.entity_id
_entity_poly.type
_entity_poly.pdbx_seq_one_letter_code
_entity_poly.pdbx_strand_id
1 'polypeptide(L)'
;MSGLFLVFIFGFWLTIVFSIIIYVTPKIARPMSQFFIAIAIFFILLPLPLVDEIIGKWQFDKLCAENSTVHFDKKTAIGRTVYLEKVIRENIDNDWMRMRSAQWRYVDEKNGELVLSYKVFSAERKWLRLSESGYPFTFSGGCQPQSPPSNRESFAEYGIKYIEPPKAN
;
A
#
# COMPACT_ATOMS: atom_id res chain seq x y z
N MET A 1 19.40 7.56 -9.75
CA MET A 1 20.33 6.48 -10.21
C MET A 1 19.75 5.06 -10.05
N SER A 2 18.48 4.91 -9.67
CA SER A 2 17.82 3.62 -9.42
C SER A 2 17.56 2.77 -10.68
N GLY A 3 17.40 3.40 -11.85
CA GLY A 3 17.07 2.70 -13.10
C GLY A 3 18.13 1.68 -13.57
N LEU A 4 19.42 2.05 -13.52
CA LEU A 4 20.53 1.15 -13.91
C LEU A 4 20.61 -0.09 -13.01
N PHE A 5 20.36 0.10 -11.72
CA PHE A 5 20.38 -0.99 -10.75
C PHE A 5 19.23 -1.98 -10.97
N LEU A 6 18.04 -1.48 -11.35
CA LEU A 6 16.91 -2.34 -11.75
C LEU A 6 17.23 -3.17 -12.99
N VAL A 7 17.86 -2.57 -14.01
CA VAL A 7 18.29 -3.29 -15.21
C VAL A 7 19.31 -4.37 -14.85
N PHE A 8 20.25 -4.07 -13.96
CA PHE A 8 21.25 -5.05 -13.50
C PHE A 8 20.59 -6.23 -12.77
N ILE A 9 19.69 -5.97 -11.81
CA ILE A 9 18.97 -7.03 -11.10
C ILE A 9 18.12 -7.85 -12.05
N PHE A 10 17.41 -7.20 -12.96
CA PHE A 10 16.58 -7.90 -13.93
C PHE A 10 17.41 -8.77 -14.87
N GLY A 11 18.53 -8.26 -15.38
CA GLY A 11 19.46 -9.03 -16.22
C GLY A 11 20.10 -10.21 -15.47
N PHE A 12 20.47 -10.00 -14.19
CA PHE A 12 20.98 -11.05 -13.34
C PHE A 12 19.91 -12.14 -13.09
N TRP A 13 18.68 -11.75 -12.78
CA TRP A 13 17.57 -12.68 -12.59
C TRP A 13 17.26 -13.47 -13.86
N LEU A 14 17.19 -12.81 -15.02
CA LEU A 14 17.02 -13.48 -16.31
C LEU A 14 18.12 -14.52 -16.55
N THR A 15 19.37 -14.18 -16.23
CA THR A 15 20.51 -15.12 -16.35
C THR A 15 20.31 -16.37 -15.48
N ILE A 16 19.80 -16.21 -14.25
CA ILE A 16 19.46 -17.33 -13.36
C ILE A 16 18.34 -18.18 -13.98
N VAL A 17 17.26 -17.55 -14.45
CA VAL A 17 16.13 -18.25 -15.07
C VAL A 17 16.58 -19.06 -16.28
N PHE A 18 17.35 -18.47 -17.20
CA PHE A 18 17.88 -19.17 -18.36
C PHE A 18 18.80 -20.32 -17.97
N SER A 19 19.67 -20.13 -16.97
CA SER A 19 20.56 -21.19 -16.47
C SER A 19 19.77 -22.39 -15.92
N ILE A 20 18.68 -22.14 -15.19
CA ILE A 20 17.79 -23.20 -14.69
C ILE A 20 17.11 -23.93 -15.86
N ILE A 21 16.60 -23.20 -16.85
CA ILE A 21 15.94 -23.80 -18.03
C ILE A 21 16.93 -24.68 -18.80
N ILE A 22 18.14 -24.19 -19.10
CA ILE A 22 19.19 -24.95 -19.80
C ILE A 22 19.62 -26.18 -19.00
N TYR A 23 19.64 -26.10 -17.67
CA TYR A 23 20.01 -27.22 -16.82
C TYR A 23 18.91 -28.29 -16.69
N VAL A 24 17.63 -27.88 -16.63
CA VAL A 24 16.49 -28.77 -16.38
C VAL A 24 15.95 -29.40 -17.66
N THR A 25 15.82 -28.62 -18.73
CA THR A 25 15.12 -29.07 -19.95
C THR A 25 15.77 -30.25 -20.70
N PRO A 26 17.11 -30.42 -20.74
CA PRO A 26 17.73 -31.56 -21.42
C PRO A 26 17.41 -32.92 -20.78
N LYS A 27 16.92 -32.94 -19.53
CA LYS A 27 16.56 -34.18 -18.82
C LYS A 27 15.26 -34.82 -19.34
N ILE A 28 14.54 -34.17 -20.25
CA ILE A 28 13.27 -34.64 -20.81
C ILE A 28 13.53 -35.27 -22.18
N ALA A 29 13.06 -36.49 -22.42
CA ALA A 29 13.40 -37.24 -23.64
C ALA A 29 12.76 -36.72 -24.94
N ARG A 30 11.62 -36.01 -24.87
CA ARG A 30 10.84 -35.59 -26.05
C ARG A 30 11.05 -34.11 -26.38
N PRO A 31 11.51 -33.74 -27.59
CA PRO A 31 11.85 -32.35 -27.93
C PRO A 31 10.64 -31.40 -27.89
N MET A 32 9.45 -31.88 -28.25
CA MET A 32 8.22 -31.07 -28.14
C MET A 32 7.86 -30.78 -26.68
N SER A 33 8.01 -31.78 -25.80
CA SER A 33 7.76 -31.62 -24.36
C SER A 33 8.80 -30.72 -23.70
N GLN A 34 10.07 -30.79 -24.14
CA GLN A 34 11.12 -29.88 -23.68
C GLN A 34 10.74 -28.41 -23.89
N PHE A 35 10.23 -28.08 -25.08
CA PHE A 35 9.83 -26.71 -25.40
C PHE A 35 8.69 -26.20 -24.50
N PHE A 36 7.61 -26.99 -24.34
CA PHE A 36 6.50 -26.59 -23.47
C PHE A 36 6.91 -26.48 -22.00
N ILE A 37 7.77 -27.38 -21.53
CA ILE A 37 8.27 -27.35 -20.14
C ILE A 37 9.20 -26.14 -19.94
N ALA A 38 10.06 -25.81 -20.91
CA ALA A 38 10.90 -24.62 -20.87
C ALA A 38 10.05 -23.35 -20.73
N ILE A 39 9.00 -23.23 -21.55
CA ILE A 39 8.04 -22.13 -21.48
C ILE A 39 7.36 -22.07 -20.11
N ALA A 40 6.87 -23.20 -19.61
CA ALA A 40 6.20 -23.26 -18.31
C ALA A 40 7.14 -22.80 -17.17
N ILE A 41 8.38 -23.31 -17.14
CA ILE A 41 9.39 -22.92 -16.15
C ILE A 41 9.69 -21.42 -16.25
N PHE A 42 9.85 -20.88 -17.45
CA PHE A 42 10.10 -19.46 -17.66
C PHE A 42 8.98 -18.61 -17.05
N PHE A 43 7.72 -18.90 -17.36
CA PHE A 43 6.58 -18.14 -16.85
C PHE A 43 6.36 -18.30 -15.34
N ILE A 44 6.79 -19.40 -14.74
CA ILE A 44 6.73 -19.61 -13.29
C ILE A 44 7.86 -18.85 -12.57
N LEU A 45 9.08 -18.90 -13.09
CA LEU A 45 10.24 -18.30 -12.43
C LEU A 45 10.36 -16.80 -12.67
N LEU A 46 9.94 -16.29 -13.83
CA LEU A 46 10.05 -14.87 -14.15
C LEU A 46 9.38 -13.95 -13.10
N PRO A 47 8.13 -14.19 -12.64
CA PRO A 47 7.47 -13.34 -11.65
C PRO A 47 7.93 -13.58 -10.21
N LEU A 48 8.75 -14.59 -9.93
CA LEU A 48 9.11 -15.03 -8.58
C LEU A 48 9.69 -13.89 -7.69
N PRO A 49 10.54 -12.98 -8.21
CA PRO A 49 11.02 -11.83 -7.43
C PRO A 49 9.94 -10.79 -7.09
N LEU A 50 8.74 -10.89 -7.67
CA LEU A 50 7.63 -9.96 -7.44
C LEU A 50 6.46 -10.63 -6.70
N VAL A 51 6.61 -11.90 -6.29
CA VAL A 51 5.52 -12.65 -5.65
C VAL A 51 5.08 -12.00 -4.33
N ASP A 52 6.02 -11.44 -3.57
CA ASP A 52 5.71 -10.70 -2.34
C ASP A 52 4.85 -9.47 -2.61
N GLU A 53 5.12 -8.73 -3.68
CA GLU A 53 4.30 -7.59 -4.08
C GLU A 53 2.94 -8.01 -4.65
N ILE A 54 2.84 -9.13 -5.37
CA ILE A 54 1.57 -9.64 -5.89
C ILE A 54 0.64 -10.03 -4.74
N ILE A 55 1.14 -10.80 -3.77
CA ILE A 55 0.37 -11.20 -2.59
C ILE A 55 0.06 -9.97 -1.73
N GLY A 56 1.05 -9.10 -1.53
CA GLY A 56 0.90 -7.86 -0.77
C GLY A 56 -0.13 -6.91 -1.39
N LYS A 57 -0.21 -6.82 -2.72
CA LYS A 57 -1.24 -6.05 -3.44
C LYS A 57 -2.64 -6.56 -3.07
N TRP A 58 -2.86 -7.87 -3.16
CA TRP A 58 -4.16 -8.45 -2.82
C TRP A 58 -4.56 -8.18 -1.37
N GLN A 59 -3.61 -8.32 -0.44
CA GLN A 59 -3.81 -8.00 0.98
C GLN A 59 -4.12 -6.51 1.19
N PHE A 60 -3.38 -5.62 0.51
CA PHE A 60 -3.55 -4.18 0.60
C PHE A 60 -4.90 -3.72 0.01
N ASP A 61 -5.28 -4.24 -1.15
CA ASP A 61 -6.55 -3.93 -1.81
C ASP A 61 -7.74 -4.36 -0.93
N LYS A 62 -7.63 -5.53 -0.28
CA LYS A 62 -8.62 -6.00 0.70
C LYS A 62 -8.69 -5.07 1.92
N LEU A 63 -7.55 -4.73 2.50
CA LEU A 63 -7.48 -3.81 3.65
C LEU A 63 -8.11 -2.45 3.33
N CYS A 64 -7.84 -1.94 2.13
CA CYS A 64 -8.43 -0.71 1.62
C CYS A 64 -9.95 -0.83 1.48
N ALA A 65 -10.44 -1.85 0.78
CA ALA A 65 -11.87 -2.03 0.57
C ALA A 65 -12.65 -2.13 1.89
N GLU A 66 -12.07 -2.77 2.90
CA GLU A 66 -12.72 -2.97 4.20
C GLU A 66 -12.63 -1.74 5.12
N ASN A 67 -11.56 -0.92 5.03
CA ASN A 67 -11.25 0.06 6.05
C ASN A 67 -11.00 1.49 5.56
N SER A 68 -10.98 1.76 4.25
CA SER A 68 -10.73 3.11 3.71
C SER A 68 -11.98 4.00 3.71
N THR A 69 -12.96 3.71 4.56
CA THR A 69 -14.18 4.49 4.66
C THR A 69 -14.00 5.64 5.66
N VAL A 70 -14.63 6.78 5.36
CA VAL A 70 -14.72 7.89 6.30
C VAL A 70 -15.78 7.53 7.33
N HIS A 71 -15.39 7.38 8.60
CA HIS A 71 -16.34 7.26 9.68
C HIS A 71 -16.82 8.66 10.07
N PHE A 72 -18.04 8.97 9.64
CA PHE A 72 -18.68 10.26 9.80
C PHE A 72 -20.17 10.08 10.09
N ASP A 73 -20.62 10.52 11.25
CA ASP A 73 -22.04 10.67 11.51
C ASP A 73 -22.49 12.10 11.13
N LYS A 74 -23.08 12.20 9.94
CA LYS A 74 -23.53 13.47 9.37
C LYS A 74 -24.51 14.22 10.27
N LYS A 75 -25.31 13.52 11.07
CA LYS A 75 -26.32 14.17 11.92
C LYS A 75 -25.71 14.86 13.13
N THR A 76 -24.64 14.30 13.68
CA THR A 76 -23.98 14.82 14.89
C THR A 76 -22.84 15.77 14.58
N ALA A 77 -22.30 15.72 13.36
CA ALA A 77 -21.14 16.52 12.96
C ALA A 77 -21.46 17.91 12.40
N ILE A 78 -22.64 18.12 11.81
CA ILE A 78 -23.00 19.43 11.22
C ILE A 78 -23.05 20.51 12.30
N GLY A 79 -22.38 21.65 12.05
CA GLY A 79 -22.31 22.80 12.94
C GLY A 79 -21.28 22.65 14.07
N ARG A 80 -20.56 21.53 14.14
CA ARG A 80 -19.48 21.31 15.12
C ARG A 80 -18.22 22.06 14.69
N THR A 81 -17.46 22.54 15.67
CA THR A 81 -16.10 23.05 15.47
C THR A 81 -15.13 21.95 15.88
N VAL A 82 -14.25 21.53 14.97
CA VAL A 82 -13.32 20.42 15.21
C VAL A 82 -11.88 20.82 15.01
N TYR A 83 -10.99 20.13 15.73
CA TYR A 83 -9.54 20.18 15.51
C TYR A 83 -8.96 18.77 15.41
N LEU A 84 -7.78 18.66 14.81
CA LEU A 84 -7.06 17.40 14.74
C LEU A 84 -6.49 17.08 16.13
N GLU A 85 -7.01 16.05 16.79
CA GLU A 85 -6.53 15.61 18.11
C GLU A 85 -5.15 14.96 17.98
N LYS A 86 -5.09 13.92 17.14
CA LYS A 86 -3.87 13.13 16.91
C LYS A 86 -3.99 12.29 15.65
N VAL A 87 -2.84 11.90 15.13
CA VAL A 87 -2.72 10.87 14.10
C VAL A 87 -2.16 9.61 14.75
N ILE A 88 -3.01 8.59 14.92
CA ILE A 88 -2.59 7.29 15.46
C ILE A 88 -1.95 6.50 14.32
N ARG A 89 -0.69 6.08 14.49
CA ARG A 89 0.02 5.27 13.51
C ARG A 89 0.24 3.88 14.05
N GLU A 90 -0.17 2.87 13.29
CA GLU A 90 -0.03 1.47 13.66
C GLU A 90 0.63 0.70 12.53
N ASN A 91 1.52 -0.22 12.87
CA ASN A 91 1.99 -1.21 11.92
C ASN A 91 0.93 -2.30 11.80
N ILE A 92 0.64 -2.72 10.58
CA ILE A 92 -0.21 -3.88 10.32
C ILE A 92 0.73 -5.05 10.13
N ASP A 93 0.74 -5.94 11.13
CA ASP A 93 1.55 -7.15 11.10
C ASP A 93 0.89 -8.15 10.14
N ASN A 94 1.31 -8.11 8.87
CA ASN A 94 0.95 -9.09 7.86
C ASN A 94 2.20 -9.48 7.06
N ASP A 95 2.56 -10.75 7.07
CA ASP A 95 3.95 -11.20 6.97
C ASP A 95 4.66 -10.99 5.61
N TRP A 96 3.95 -10.59 4.57
CA TRP A 96 4.51 -10.45 3.21
C TRP A 96 5.08 -9.05 2.93
N MET A 97 4.44 -8.02 3.47
CA MET A 97 4.83 -6.63 3.24
C MET A 97 4.60 -5.77 4.47
N ARG A 98 5.45 -4.75 4.63
CA ARG A 98 5.26 -3.79 5.73
C ARG A 98 4.12 -2.86 5.38
N MET A 99 3.02 -2.96 6.12
CA MET A 99 1.89 -2.06 5.96
C MET A 99 1.73 -1.21 7.21
N ARG A 100 1.30 0.03 7.03
CA ARG A 100 1.00 0.97 8.11
C ARG A 100 -0.38 1.55 7.92
N SER A 101 -1.07 1.78 9.02
CA SER A 101 -2.26 2.61 9.06
C SER A 101 -1.94 3.93 9.76
N ALA A 102 -2.56 5.00 9.29
CA ALA A 102 -2.59 6.30 9.93
C ALA A 102 -4.06 6.69 10.11
N GLN A 103 -4.56 6.66 11.34
CA GLN A 103 -5.90 7.10 11.67
C GLN A 103 -5.89 8.56 12.09
N TRP A 104 -6.60 9.38 11.32
CA TRP A 104 -6.82 10.79 11.60
C TRP A 104 -8.08 10.93 12.45
N ARG A 105 -7.97 11.61 13.60
CA ARG A 105 -9.07 11.82 14.54
C ARG A 105 -9.33 13.30 14.74
N TYR A 106 -10.53 13.74 14.40
CA TYR A 106 -11.00 15.09 14.60
C TYR A 106 -12.06 15.09 15.69
N VAL A 107 -11.82 15.88 16.74
CA VAL A 107 -12.68 15.96 17.92
C VAL A 107 -13.29 17.34 18.04
N ASP A 108 -14.45 17.40 18.68
CA ASP A 108 -15.14 18.66 18.99
C ASP A 108 -14.35 19.51 19.99
N GLU A 109 -14.28 20.80 19.73
CA GLU A 109 -13.57 21.78 20.57
C GLU A 109 -14.11 21.87 22.01
N LYS A 110 -15.42 21.75 22.20
CA LYS A 110 -16.09 22.02 23.49
C LYS A 110 -16.04 20.82 24.42
N ASN A 111 -16.25 19.62 23.90
CA ASN A 111 -16.40 18.41 24.72
C ASN A 111 -15.42 17.28 24.38
N GLY A 112 -14.59 17.43 23.36
CA GLY A 112 -13.60 16.42 22.96
C GLY A 112 -14.21 15.16 22.36
N GLU A 113 -15.50 15.15 22.00
CA GLU A 113 -16.13 14.00 21.34
C GLU A 113 -15.55 13.79 19.95
N LEU A 114 -15.38 12.52 19.55
CA LEU A 114 -14.95 12.19 18.19
C LEU A 114 -16.06 12.53 17.19
N VAL A 115 -15.78 13.47 16.28
CA VAL A 115 -16.74 13.93 15.26
C VAL A 115 -16.47 13.25 13.92
N LEU A 116 -15.20 13.09 13.57
CA LEU A 116 -14.78 12.53 12.30
C LEU A 116 -13.50 11.71 12.49
N SER A 117 -13.46 10.53 11.88
CA SER A 117 -12.20 9.83 11.70
C SER A 117 -12.11 9.11 10.36
N TYR A 118 -10.90 9.00 9.85
CA TYR A 118 -10.63 8.19 8.67
C TYR A 118 -9.25 7.55 8.78
N LYS A 119 -9.07 6.43 8.09
CA LYS A 119 -7.80 5.72 8.01
C LYS A 119 -7.17 5.93 6.64
N VAL A 120 -5.87 6.17 6.65
CA VAL A 120 -5.00 6.14 5.47
C VAL A 120 -4.08 4.94 5.61
N PHE A 121 -3.94 4.16 4.55
CA PHE A 121 -3.06 2.99 4.52
C PHE A 121 -1.87 3.26 3.62
N SER A 122 -0.70 2.78 4.03
CA SER A 122 0.51 2.79 3.21
C SER A 122 1.19 1.44 3.26
N ALA A 123 1.69 0.99 2.12
CA ALA A 123 2.45 -0.23 1.95
C ALA A 123 3.89 0.12 1.56
N GLU A 124 4.85 -0.52 2.23
CA GLU A 124 6.28 -0.41 2.01
C GLU A 124 6.89 -1.78 1.74
N ARG A 125 7.90 -1.80 0.89
CA ARG A 125 8.65 -3.04 0.61
C ARG A 125 9.60 -3.39 1.75
N LYS A 126 9.73 -4.69 2.00
CA LYS A 126 10.54 -5.23 3.10
C LYS A 126 12.00 -5.48 2.70
N TRP A 127 12.23 -6.05 1.51
CA TRP A 127 13.53 -6.64 1.14
C TRP A 127 14.34 -5.85 0.10
N LEU A 128 13.67 -5.05 -0.76
CA LEU A 128 14.33 -4.26 -1.80
C LEU A 128 13.91 -2.78 -1.72
N ARG A 129 14.70 -1.92 -1.08
CA ARG A 129 14.47 -0.46 -1.08
C ARG A 129 15.09 0.23 -2.30
N LEU A 130 14.74 -0.25 -3.49
CA LEU A 130 15.33 0.26 -4.75
C LEU A 130 14.67 1.51 -5.30
N SER A 131 13.44 1.77 -4.85
CA SER A 131 12.74 3.03 -5.08
C SER A 131 13.14 3.95 -3.93
N GLU A 132 13.54 5.17 -4.26
CA GLU A 132 13.79 6.23 -3.26
C GLU A 132 12.57 6.46 -2.36
N SER A 133 11.38 6.14 -2.87
CA SER A 133 10.11 6.25 -2.16
C SER A 133 9.76 5.05 -1.26
N GLY A 134 10.44 3.91 -1.39
CA GLY A 134 10.10 2.68 -0.65
C GLY A 134 8.78 2.01 -1.06
N TYR A 135 8.04 2.59 -2.00
CA TYR A 135 6.77 2.06 -2.49
C TYR A 135 6.95 0.78 -3.33
N PRO A 136 5.89 -0.04 -3.41
CA PRO A 136 5.79 -1.19 -4.32
C PRO A 136 5.97 -0.76 -5.79
N PHE A 137 6.50 -1.66 -6.62
CA PHE A 137 6.58 -1.43 -8.06
C PHE A 137 5.28 -1.77 -8.79
N THR A 138 4.53 -2.74 -8.28
CA THR A 138 3.35 -3.29 -8.95
C THR A 138 2.03 -2.61 -8.59
N PHE A 139 2.02 -1.69 -7.61
CA PHE A 139 0.83 -0.94 -7.21
C PHE A 139 1.15 0.37 -6.48
N SER A 140 0.17 1.27 -6.39
CA SER A 140 0.25 2.47 -5.55
C SER A 140 0.17 2.05 -4.09
N GLY A 141 1.30 1.96 -3.39
CA GLY A 141 1.36 1.59 -1.97
C GLY A 141 0.76 2.63 -1.02
N GLY A 142 -0.28 3.37 -1.43
CA GLY A 142 -0.99 4.38 -0.67
C GLY A 142 -2.47 4.31 -0.99
N CYS A 143 -3.29 4.47 0.03
CA CYS A 143 -4.74 4.33 -0.07
C CYS A 143 -5.41 5.22 0.97
N GLN A 144 -6.36 6.01 0.50
CA GLN A 144 -7.10 6.97 1.28
C GLN A 144 -8.56 7.00 0.81
N PRO A 145 -9.50 7.48 1.64
CA PRO A 145 -10.87 7.70 1.20
C PRO A 145 -10.90 8.63 -0.03
N GLN A 146 -11.95 8.54 -0.86
CA GLN A 146 -12.06 9.35 -2.09
C GLN A 146 -12.07 10.86 -1.83
N SER A 147 -12.69 11.28 -0.72
CA SER A 147 -12.80 12.68 -0.32
C SER A 147 -12.43 12.83 1.16
N PRO A 148 -11.14 12.70 1.54
CA PRO A 148 -10.73 12.93 2.91
C PRO A 148 -10.66 14.44 3.14
N PRO A 149 -11.33 14.98 4.17
CA PRO A 149 -11.23 16.40 4.46
C PRO A 149 -9.81 16.69 4.94
N SER A 150 -9.14 17.59 4.21
CA SER A 150 -7.72 17.91 4.36
C SER A 150 -7.48 19.41 4.57
N ASN A 151 -8.44 20.24 4.21
CA ASN A 151 -8.38 21.70 4.34
C ASN A 151 -9.73 22.27 4.81
N ARG A 152 -9.74 23.55 5.21
CA ARG A 152 -10.94 24.22 5.74
C ARG A 152 -12.14 24.15 4.80
N GLU A 153 -11.91 24.20 3.49
CA GLU A 153 -12.95 24.13 2.46
C GLU A 153 -13.63 22.76 2.44
N SER A 154 -12.84 21.68 2.41
CA SER A 154 -13.36 20.31 2.45
C SER A 154 -14.13 20.02 3.75
N PHE A 155 -13.73 20.59 4.89
CA PHE A 155 -14.53 20.50 6.13
C PHE A 155 -15.86 21.25 6.03
N ALA A 156 -15.86 22.41 5.35
CA ALA A 156 -17.07 23.20 5.15
C ALA A 156 -18.11 22.46 4.28
N GLU A 157 -17.68 21.63 3.32
CA GLU A 157 -18.57 20.75 2.53
C GLU A 157 -19.36 19.76 3.42
N TYR A 158 -18.78 19.37 4.57
CA TYR A 158 -19.45 18.54 5.57
C TYR A 158 -20.23 19.35 6.62
N GLY A 159 -20.26 20.69 6.50
CA GLY A 159 -20.87 21.57 7.48
C GLY A 159 -20.08 21.66 8.79
N ILE A 160 -18.79 21.34 8.77
CA ILE A 160 -17.90 21.35 9.94
C ILE A 160 -16.95 22.55 9.86
N LYS A 161 -16.70 23.21 11.00
CA LYS A 161 -15.68 24.27 11.09
C LYS A 161 -14.36 23.68 11.59
N TYR A 162 -13.32 23.69 10.75
CA TYR A 162 -11.99 23.26 11.16
C TYR A 162 -11.18 24.41 11.79
N ILE A 163 -10.59 24.16 12.95
CA ILE A 163 -9.66 25.08 13.64
C ILE A 163 -8.32 24.39 13.88
N GLU A 164 -7.29 25.20 14.12
CA GLU A 164 -5.98 24.68 14.53
C GLU A 164 -6.06 24.07 15.94
N PRO A 165 -5.27 23.02 16.23
CA PRO A 165 -5.23 22.43 17.57
C PRO A 165 -4.88 23.49 18.62
N PRO A 166 -5.55 23.50 19.78
CA PRO A 166 -5.18 24.39 20.87
C PRO A 166 -3.73 24.14 21.28
N LYS A 167 -2.96 25.20 21.50
CA LYS A 167 -1.58 25.08 21.99
C LYS A 167 -1.63 24.42 23.37
N ALA A 168 -0.91 23.31 23.54
CA ALA A 168 -0.75 22.70 24.85
C ALA A 168 -0.07 23.73 25.77
N ASN A 169 -0.77 24.11 26.85
CA ASN A 169 -0.23 24.96 27.91
C ASN A 169 0.73 24.18 28.80
#